data_AF-A0ABD6L1Y7-F1
#
_entry.id   AF-A0ABD6L1Y7-F1
#
_cell.length_a   1.000
_cell.length_b   1.000
_cell.length_c   1.000
_cell.angle_alpha   90.00
_cell.angle_beta   90.00
_cell.angle_gamma   90.00
#
_symmetry.space_group_name_H-M   'P 1'
#
loop_
_entity.id
_entity.type
_entity.pdbx_description
1 polymer ?
#
loop_
_entity_poly.entity_id
_entity_poly.type
_entity_poly.pdbx_seq_one_letter_code
_entity_poly.pdbx_strand_id
1 'polypeptide(L)'
;MKQVLSVGQMKHLQKIGFDTSDGSMCFEWSESDPDNMVVTSLDADTNYDYCRTTYTLQDILDKLPCFIGKEVLTIQKLADSYTCLYMEFYTRSMIKITESKELIDAAYEMLCWCIENGYVKVGKEE
;
A
#
# COMPACT_ATOMS: atom_id res chain seq x y z
N MET A 1 -2.84 13.31 7.43
CA MET A 1 -3.44 12.16 6.74
C MET A 1 -2.57 11.85 5.55
N LYS A 2 -1.88 10.73 5.62
CA LYS A 2 -0.97 10.25 4.58
C LYS A 2 -1.78 9.66 3.44
N GLN A 3 -1.54 10.14 2.22
CA GLN A 3 -2.33 9.75 1.04
C GLN A 3 -1.67 8.66 0.19
N VAL A 4 -0.35 8.61 0.19
CA VAL A 4 0.44 7.66 -0.61
C VAL A 4 1.56 7.02 0.22
N LEU A 5 2.07 5.89 -0.25
CA LEU A 5 3.26 5.26 0.32
C LEU A 5 4.49 6.15 0.15
N SER A 6 5.40 6.09 1.12
CA SER A 6 6.68 6.76 1.04
C SER A 6 7.62 6.05 0.07
N VAL A 7 8.64 6.76 -0.42
CA VAL A 7 9.72 6.16 -1.23
C VAL A 7 10.36 4.96 -0.52
N GLY A 8 10.49 5.00 0.82
CA GLY A 8 11.01 3.89 1.61
C GLY A 8 10.12 2.65 1.56
N GLN A 9 8.80 2.82 1.68
CA GLN A 9 7.83 1.73 1.57
C GLN A 9 7.80 1.13 0.15
N MET A 10 7.84 1.98 -0.87
CA MET A 10 7.91 1.52 -2.27
C MET A 10 9.19 0.70 -2.53
N LYS A 11 10.35 1.15 -2.03
CA LYS A 11 11.61 0.38 -2.12
C LYS A 11 11.55 -0.94 -1.36
N HIS A 12 10.87 -0.99 -0.22
CA HIS A 12 10.69 -2.22 0.54
C HIS A 12 9.86 -3.25 -0.23
N LEU A 13 8.74 -2.84 -0.85
CA LEU A 13 7.92 -3.73 -1.70
C LEU A 13 8.72 -4.34 -2.85
N GLN A 14 9.53 -3.52 -3.53
CA GLN A 14 10.44 -4.01 -4.58
C GLN A 14 11.45 -5.04 -4.04
N LYS A 15 11.99 -4.81 -2.84
CA LYS A 15 12.96 -5.72 -2.21
C LYS A 15 12.36 -7.08 -1.87
N ILE A 16 11.07 -7.14 -1.51
CA ILE A 16 10.35 -8.41 -1.28
C ILE A 16 9.79 -9.03 -2.57
N GLY A 17 10.19 -8.50 -3.74
CA GLY A 17 9.84 -9.06 -5.05
C GLY A 17 8.48 -8.64 -5.59
N PHE A 18 7.80 -7.68 -4.94
CA PHE A 18 6.51 -7.18 -5.40
C PHE A 18 6.70 -6.16 -6.53
N ASP A 19 5.95 -6.29 -7.63
CA ASP A 19 5.95 -5.30 -8.70
C ASP A 19 5.32 -3.99 -8.16
N THR A 20 5.96 -2.87 -8.44
CA THR A 20 5.49 -1.54 -8.04
C THR A 20 5.32 -0.58 -9.20
N SER A 21 5.33 -1.10 -10.43
CA SER A 21 5.24 -0.28 -11.63
C SER A 21 3.84 0.22 -11.94
N ASP A 22 2.79 -0.39 -11.35
CA ASP A 22 1.37 -0.10 -11.58
C ASP A 22 0.76 0.85 -10.53
N GLY A 23 1.57 1.68 -9.86
CA GLY A 23 1.05 2.68 -8.91
C GLY A 23 0.27 3.79 -9.62
N SER A 24 -0.88 4.19 -9.08
CA SER A 24 -1.80 5.14 -9.74
C SER A 24 -1.40 6.61 -9.58
N MET A 25 -0.48 6.92 -8.67
CA MET A 25 0.09 8.25 -8.46
C MET A 25 1.60 8.19 -8.64
N CYS A 26 2.25 9.34 -8.76
CA CYS A 26 3.71 9.44 -8.84
C CYS A 26 4.28 10.53 -7.93
N PHE A 27 5.52 10.29 -7.52
CA PHE A 27 6.41 11.31 -7.01
C PHE A 27 7.14 11.98 -8.17
N GLU A 28 7.11 13.30 -8.22
CA GLU A 28 7.82 14.11 -9.22
C GLU A 28 8.76 15.11 -8.56
N TRP A 29 9.94 15.30 -9.15
CA TRP A 29 10.95 16.25 -8.68
C TRP A 29 11.86 16.72 -9.81
N SER A 30 12.53 17.86 -9.63
CA SER A 30 13.51 18.36 -10.59
C SER A 30 14.91 17.90 -10.19
N GLU A 31 15.77 17.65 -11.16
CA GLU A 31 17.19 17.36 -10.91
C GLU A 31 17.87 18.50 -10.13
N SER A 32 17.43 19.73 -10.39
CA SER A 32 17.98 20.93 -9.76
C SER A 32 17.59 21.10 -8.29
N ASP A 33 16.52 20.45 -7.85
CA ASP A 33 15.99 20.51 -6.48
C ASP A 33 15.32 19.17 -6.09
N PRO A 34 16.12 18.13 -5.77
CA PRO A 34 15.60 16.79 -5.53
C PRO A 34 14.83 16.65 -4.21
N ASP A 35 14.98 17.61 -3.28
CA ASP A 35 14.27 17.61 -2.01
C ASP A 35 12.83 18.14 -2.14
N ASN A 36 12.54 18.88 -3.22
CA ASN A 36 11.22 19.42 -3.51
C ASN A 36 10.34 18.45 -4.31
N MET A 37 10.08 17.30 -3.70
CA MET A 37 9.27 16.23 -4.29
C MET A 37 7.78 16.47 -4.05
N VAL A 38 6.99 16.37 -5.11
CA VAL A 38 5.52 16.50 -5.07
C VAL A 38 4.85 15.17 -5.44
N VAL A 39 3.58 15.01 -5.05
CA VAL A 39 2.75 13.85 -5.43
C VAL A 39 1.71 14.32 -6.43
N THR A 40 1.67 13.70 -7.60
CA THR A 40 0.81 14.08 -8.73
C THR A 40 0.13 12.85 -9.32
N SER A 41 -0.94 13.10 -10.09
CA SER A 41 -1.52 12.08 -10.96
C SER A 41 -0.59 11.82 -12.14
N LEU A 42 -0.60 10.58 -12.65
CA LEU A 42 0.21 10.19 -13.82
C LEU A 42 -0.03 11.05 -15.07
N ASP A 43 -1.24 11.60 -15.22
CA ASP A 43 -1.63 12.42 -16.37
C ASP A 43 -1.37 13.93 -16.15
N ALA A 44 -0.73 14.31 -15.04
CA ALA A 44 -0.40 15.71 -14.80
C ALA A 44 0.72 16.15 -15.76
N ASP A 45 0.45 17.14 -16.59
CA ASP A 45 1.47 17.78 -17.42
C ASP A 45 2.29 18.74 -16.56
N THR A 46 3.38 18.23 -15.99
CA THR A 46 4.30 18.99 -15.13
C THR A 46 5.67 19.14 -15.78
N ASN A 47 6.39 20.20 -15.41
CA ASN A 47 7.74 20.47 -15.91
C ASN A 47 8.84 19.80 -15.07
N TYR A 48 8.55 18.68 -14.40
CA TYR A 48 9.53 17.96 -13.57
C TYR A 48 10.37 16.98 -14.40
N ASP A 49 11.63 16.78 -14.01
CA ASP A 49 12.59 15.96 -14.75
C ASP A 49 12.40 14.46 -14.50
N TYR A 50 11.95 14.11 -13.29
CA TYR A 50 11.82 12.73 -12.83
C TYR A 50 10.42 12.42 -12.33
N CYS A 51 9.98 11.20 -12.57
CA CYS A 51 8.69 10.66 -12.14
C CYS A 51 8.86 9.22 -11.65
N ARG A 52 8.32 8.91 -10.47
CA ARG A 52 8.32 7.55 -9.89
C ARG A 52 6.97 7.21 -9.28
N THR A 53 6.36 6.13 -9.73
CA THR A 53 5.06 5.65 -9.22
C THR A 53 5.06 5.38 -7.72
N THR A 54 3.92 5.60 -7.08
CA THR A 54 3.63 5.31 -5.68
C THR A 54 2.19 4.83 -5.52
N TYR A 55 1.94 4.05 -4.47
CA TYR A 55 0.61 3.53 -4.18
C TYR A 55 -0.22 4.45 -3.29
N THR A 56 -1.48 4.60 -3.67
CA THR A 56 -2.56 5.11 -2.82
C THR A 56 -3.10 4.02 -1.92
N LEU A 57 -3.99 4.37 -0.99
CA LEU A 57 -4.75 3.37 -0.23
C LEU A 57 -5.56 2.46 -1.16
N GLN A 58 -6.19 3.01 -2.21
CA GLN A 58 -7.00 2.23 -3.15
C GLN A 58 -6.16 1.14 -3.84
N ASP A 59 -4.98 1.49 -4.33
CA ASP A 59 -4.07 0.54 -4.98
C ASP A 59 -3.73 -0.64 -4.06
N ILE A 60 -3.54 -0.37 -2.76
CA ILE A 60 -3.23 -1.42 -1.77
C ILE A 60 -4.45 -2.30 -1.52
N LEU A 61 -5.64 -1.71 -1.37
CA LEU A 61 -6.87 -2.47 -1.13
C LEU A 61 -7.21 -3.38 -2.32
N ASP A 62 -7.00 -2.92 -3.56
CA ASP A 62 -7.21 -3.72 -4.77
C ASP A 62 -6.24 -4.91 -4.87
N LYS A 63 -5.08 -4.81 -4.21
CA LYS A 63 -4.06 -5.86 -4.15
C LYS A 63 -4.25 -6.84 -2.99
N LEU A 64 -5.01 -6.48 -1.97
CA LEU A 64 -5.28 -7.34 -0.82
C LEU A 64 -6.40 -8.34 -1.14
N PRO A 65 -6.26 -9.62 -0.75
CA PRO A 65 -7.35 -10.58 -0.88
C PRO A 65 -8.56 -10.14 -0.04
N CYS A 66 -9.76 -10.26 -0.60
CA CYS A 66 -10.98 -9.99 0.17
C CYS A 66 -11.18 -11.04 1.29
N PHE A 67 -10.73 -12.27 1.05
CA PHE A 67 -10.85 -13.39 1.97
C PHE A 67 -9.53 -14.16 2.09
N ILE A 68 -9.22 -14.60 3.30
CA ILE A 68 -8.22 -15.66 3.56
C ILE A 68 -8.95 -16.75 4.33
N GLY A 69 -9.19 -17.91 3.71
CA GLY A 69 -10.00 -18.95 4.34
C GLY A 69 -11.45 -18.49 4.56
N LYS A 70 -11.85 -18.32 5.82
CA LYS A 70 -13.20 -17.84 6.21
C LYS A 70 -13.17 -16.38 6.69
N GLU A 71 -11.99 -15.84 6.88
CA GLU A 71 -11.75 -14.53 7.44
C GLU A 71 -11.83 -13.46 6.35
N VAL A 72 -12.53 -12.37 6.64
CA VAL A 72 -12.79 -11.27 5.72
C VAL A 72 -11.90 -10.09 6.06
N LEU A 73 -11.33 -9.46 5.02
CA LEU A 73 -10.62 -8.20 5.16
C LEU A 73 -11.55 -7.14 5.77
N THR A 74 -11.18 -6.64 6.94
CA THR A 74 -11.95 -5.67 7.72
C THR A 74 -11.06 -4.51 8.09
N ILE A 75 -11.56 -3.29 7.90
CA ILE A 75 -10.88 -2.05 8.26
C ILE A 75 -11.69 -1.35 9.33
N GLN A 76 -11.04 -0.92 10.41
CA GLN A 76 -11.72 -0.20 11.49
C GLN A 76 -10.99 1.11 11.79
N LYS A 77 -11.77 2.16 12.02
CA LYS A 77 -11.28 3.43 12.55
C LYS A 77 -11.43 3.41 14.07
N LEU A 78 -10.34 3.59 14.78
CA LEU A 78 -10.29 3.75 16.23
C LEU A 78 -10.20 5.24 16.59
N ALA A 79 -10.08 5.55 17.89
CA ALA A 79 -10.00 6.93 18.36
C ALA A 79 -8.80 7.68 17.77
N ASP A 80 -7.62 7.03 17.78
CA ASP A 80 -6.34 7.65 17.41
C ASP A 80 -5.59 6.90 16.30
N SER A 81 -6.18 5.82 15.76
CA SER A 81 -5.54 4.90 14.84
C SER A 81 -6.54 4.19 13.91
N TYR A 82 -6.02 3.36 13.02
CA TYR A 82 -6.77 2.50 12.13
C TYR A 82 -6.21 1.09 12.21
N THR A 83 -7.09 0.10 12.12
CA THR A 83 -6.71 -1.30 12.03
C THR A 83 -7.11 -1.88 10.67
N CYS A 84 -6.26 -2.76 10.15
CA CYS A 84 -6.54 -3.62 9.01
C CYS A 84 -6.37 -5.06 9.49
N LEU A 85 -7.39 -5.91 9.31
CA LEU A 85 -7.37 -7.27 9.85
C LEU A 85 -8.19 -8.25 9.00
N TYR A 86 -7.84 -9.52 9.09
CA TYR A 86 -8.69 -10.62 8.61
C TYR A 86 -9.43 -11.23 9.80
N MET A 87 -10.76 -11.09 9.80
CA MET A 87 -11.63 -11.54 10.90
C MET A 87 -12.77 -12.43 10.38
N GLU A 88 -13.07 -13.50 11.12
CA GLU A 88 -14.29 -14.28 10.94
C GLU A 88 -15.38 -13.73 11.88
N PHE A 89 -16.56 -13.39 11.34
CA PHE A 89 -17.54 -12.58 12.09
C PHE A 89 -18.25 -13.31 13.22
N TYR A 90 -18.43 -14.64 13.14
CA TYR A 90 -19.21 -15.38 14.13
C TYR A 90 -18.38 -15.76 15.34
N THR A 91 -17.16 -16.24 15.11
CA THR A 91 -16.21 -16.69 16.12
C THR A 91 -15.29 -15.57 16.60
N ARG A 92 -15.19 -14.47 15.84
CA ARG A 92 -14.21 -13.40 16.03
C ARG A 92 -12.77 -13.90 15.99
N SER A 93 -12.50 -15.03 15.31
CA SER A 93 -11.13 -15.45 15.03
C SER A 93 -10.46 -14.39 14.15
N MET A 94 -9.20 -14.11 14.45
CA MET A 94 -8.38 -13.18 13.68
C MET A 94 -7.10 -13.88 13.27
N ILE A 95 -6.74 -13.80 11.99
CA ILE A 95 -5.47 -14.35 11.49
C ILE A 95 -4.34 -13.33 11.71
N LYS A 96 -4.59 -12.09 11.31
CA LYS A 96 -3.63 -10.99 11.37
C LYS A 96 -4.37 -9.68 11.63
N ILE A 97 -3.75 -8.84 12.44
CA ILE A 97 -4.11 -7.45 12.66
C ILE A 97 -2.86 -6.59 12.47
N THR A 98 -3.01 -5.47 11.77
CA THR A 98 -2.03 -4.39 11.68
C THR A 98 -2.71 -3.11 12.12
N GLU A 99 -1.97 -2.24 12.80
CA GLU A 99 -2.49 -1.00 13.37
C GLU A 99 -1.51 0.13 13.12
N SER A 100 -2.01 1.26 12.66
CA SER A 100 -1.20 2.46 12.51
C SER A 100 -2.05 3.72 12.66
N LYS A 101 -1.40 4.84 12.98
CA LYS A 101 -2.02 6.16 13.01
C LYS A 101 -2.59 6.55 11.65
N GLU A 102 -1.94 6.14 10.57
CA GLU A 102 -2.37 6.40 9.18
C GLU A 102 -2.90 5.10 8.57
N LEU A 103 -4.12 5.12 8.02
CA LEU A 103 -4.78 3.91 7.48
C LEU A 103 -3.95 3.22 6.39
N ILE A 104 -3.33 4.01 5.50
CA ILE A 104 -2.48 3.47 4.43
C ILE A 104 -1.28 2.70 4.97
N ASP A 105 -0.77 3.06 6.15
CA ASP A 105 0.36 2.36 6.77
C ASP A 105 -0.08 1.02 7.37
N ALA A 106 -1.26 0.97 8.00
CA ALA A 106 -1.84 -0.30 8.46
C ALA A 106 -2.13 -1.24 7.27
N ALA A 107 -2.66 -0.71 6.17
CA ALA A 107 -2.90 -1.47 4.94
C ALA A 107 -1.59 -1.96 4.28
N TYR A 108 -0.55 -1.12 4.27
CA TYR A 108 0.79 -1.47 3.79
C TYR A 108 1.41 -2.63 4.56
N GLU A 109 1.34 -2.60 5.90
CA GLU A 109 1.84 -3.69 6.73
C GLU A 109 1.07 -4.99 6.47
N MET A 110 -0.25 -4.89 6.25
CA MET A 110 -1.07 -6.05 5.89
C MET A 110 -0.66 -6.61 4.53
N LEU A 111 -0.38 -5.74 3.55
CA LEU A 111 0.08 -6.16 2.22
C LEU A 111 1.43 -6.88 2.30
N CYS A 112 2.40 -6.33 3.04
CA CYS A 112 3.70 -6.98 3.26
C CYS A 112 3.49 -8.38 3.86
N TRP A 113 2.68 -8.50 4.91
CA TRP A 113 2.38 -9.79 5.52
C TRP A 113 1.71 -10.77 4.55
N CYS A 114 0.76 -10.30 3.72
CA CYS A 114 0.10 -11.14 2.72
C CYS A 114 1.08 -11.67 1.66
N ILE A 115 2.02 -10.83 1.22
CA ILE A 115 3.09 -11.22 0.29
C ILE A 115 4.00 -12.26 0.92
N GLU A 116 4.48 -12.00 2.14
CA GLU A 116 5.39 -12.91 2.88
C GLU A 116 4.77 -14.29 3.14
N ASN A 117 3.44 -14.36 3.28
CA ASN A 117 2.71 -15.61 3.51
C ASN A 117 2.12 -16.22 2.22
N GLY A 118 2.41 -15.65 1.05
CA GLY A 118 1.99 -16.19 -0.24
C GLY A 118 0.50 -16.02 -0.57
N TYR A 119 -0.23 -15.16 0.16
CA TYR A 119 -1.62 -14.81 -0.14
C TYR A 119 -1.74 -13.82 -1.30
N VAL A 120 -0.67 -13.07 -1.57
CA VAL A 120 -0.54 -12.19 -2.72
C VAL A 120 0.63 -12.68 -3.55
N LYS A 121 0.40 -12.89 -4.85
CA LYS A 121 1.44 -13.34 -5.78
C LYS A 121 2.48 -12.24 -6.00
N VAL A 122 3.75 -12.65 -6.09
CA VAL A 122 4.88 -11.80 -6.49
C VAL A 122 5.33 -12.19 -7.90
N GLY A 123 5.41 -11.23 -8.83
CA GLY A 123 5.89 -11.44 -10.20
C GLY A 123 4.81 -11.60 -11.27
N LYS A 124 5.16 -11.17 -12.49
CA LYS A 124 4.31 -11.12 -13.68
C LYS A 124 3.88 -12.53 -14.08
N GLU A 125 2.57 -12.73 -14.23
CA GLU A 125 2.08 -13.84 -15.06
C GLU A 125 2.69 -13.67 -16.47
N GLU A 126 3.39 -14.70 -16.94
CA GLU A 126 3.80 -14.83 -18.35
C GLU A 126 2.58 -14.97 -19.27
#